data_AF-A0A7X1LN41-F1
#
_entry.id   AF-A0A7X1LN41-F1
#
_cell.length_a   1.000
_cell.length_b   1.000
_cell.length_c   1.000
_cell.angle_alpha   90.00
_cell.angle_beta   90.00
_cell.angle_gamma   90.00
#
_symmetry.space_group_name_H-M   'P 1'
#
loop_
_entity.id
_entity.type
_entity.pdbx_description
1 polymer ?
#
loop_
_entity_poly.entity_id
_entity_poly.type
_entity_poly.pdbx_seq_one_letter_code
_entity_poly.pdbx_strand_id
1 'polypeptide(L)'
;MYIIHGYPGSQGAKKNAMEGVSRFLPTIAAWRHFSNTNSFKSLDGNMIDISEVLHQSFIKGTNKTSPSYWGDIDGDSDHRICEAADLALALWISKDYVWVRYTITEKTNFRLV
;
A
#
# COMPACT_ATOMS: atom_id res chain seq x y z
N MET A 1 3.36 13.39 5.66
CA MET A 1 3.27 11.92 5.52
C MET A 1 1.80 11.55 5.58
N TYR A 2 1.18 11.23 4.44
CA TYR A 2 -0.25 10.87 4.41
C TYR A 2 -0.39 9.40 4.82
N ILE A 3 -0.97 9.18 6.00
CA ILE A 3 -1.41 7.87 6.46
C ILE A 3 -2.91 7.82 6.15
N ILE A 4 -3.34 6.81 5.40
CA ILE A 4 -4.77 6.55 5.20
C ILE A 4 -5.28 5.89 6.48
N HIS A 5 -6.05 6.63 7.27
CA HIS A 5 -6.60 6.15 8.53
C HIS A 5 -8.00 5.59 8.30
N GLY A 6 -8.25 4.35 8.73
CA GLY A 6 -9.60 3.78 8.76
C GLY A 6 -10.35 4.20 10.04
N TYR A 7 -11.59 4.66 9.90
CA TYR A 7 -12.48 4.88 11.05
C TYR A 7 -12.83 3.53 11.70
N PRO A 8 -12.79 3.36 13.04
CA PRO A 8 -13.04 2.06 13.67
C PRO A 8 -14.50 1.63 13.51
N GLY A 9 -14.74 0.64 12.65
CA GLY A 9 -15.96 -0.15 12.61
C GLY A 9 -15.85 -1.40 13.49
N SER A 10 -16.79 -2.34 13.33
CA SER A 10 -16.83 -3.61 14.09
C SER A 10 -15.56 -4.48 13.99
N GLN A 11 -14.68 -4.21 13.02
CA GLN A 11 -13.44 -4.96 12.79
C GLN A 11 -12.16 -4.25 13.29
N GLY A 12 -12.28 -3.05 13.87
CA GLY A 12 -11.16 -2.27 14.43
C GLY A 12 -10.40 -1.41 13.40
N ALA A 13 -9.83 -0.30 13.86
CA ALA A 13 -9.23 0.75 13.01
C ALA A 13 -8.10 0.27 12.09
N LYS A 14 -7.30 -0.73 12.51
CA LYS A 14 -6.17 -1.26 11.71
C LYS A 14 -6.64 -2.03 10.47
N LYS A 15 -7.68 -2.87 10.61
CA LYS A 15 -8.25 -3.61 9.49
C LYS A 15 -8.90 -2.66 8.48
N ASN A 16 -9.63 -1.67 8.97
CA ASN A 16 -10.25 -0.66 8.11
C ASN A 16 -9.23 0.23 7.40
N ALA A 17 -8.09 0.53 8.04
CA ALA A 17 -7.00 1.27 7.40
C ALA A 17 -6.36 0.46 6.28
N MET A 18 -6.13 -0.84 6.51
CA MET A 18 -5.60 -1.73 5.47
C MET A 18 -6.57 -1.86 4.28
N GLU A 19 -7.86 -2.11 4.53
CA GLU A 19 -8.92 -2.16 3.49
C GLU A 19 -9.01 -0.86 2.67
N GLY A 20 -8.88 0.29 3.32
CA GLY A 20 -8.84 1.58 2.62
C GLY A 20 -7.59 1.73 1.75
N VAL A 21 -6.44 1.25 2.22
CA VAL A 21 -5.17 1.31 1.48
C VAL A 21 -5.19 0.34 0.29
N SER A 22 -5.51 -0.93 0.50
CA SER A 22 -5.52 -1.97 -0.54
C SER A 22 -6.41 -1.60 -1.72
N ARG A 23 -7.59 -1.01 -1.50
CA ARG A 23 -8.49 -0.58 -2.58
C ARG A 23 -8.02 0.68 -3.31
N PHE A 24 -7.22 1.51 -2.64
CA PHE A 24 -6.73 2.77 -3.20
C PHE A 24 -5.42 2.62 -3.98
N LEU A 25 -4.48 1.80 -3.49
CA LEU A 25 -3.16 1.65 -4.10
C LEU A 25 -3.20 1.22 -5.59
N PRO A 26 -4.04 0.26 -6.03
CA PRO A 26 -4.15 -0.11 -7.44
C PRO A 26 -4.56 1.06 -8.31
N THR A 27 -5.49 1.87 -7.83
CA THR A 27 -6.01 3.04 -8.56
C THR A 27 -4.90 4.07 -8.80
N ILE A 28 -4.13 4.42 -7.75
CA ILE A 28 -3.05 5.39 -7.91
C ILE A 28 -1.86 4.83 -8.67
N ALA A 29 -1.58 3.52 -8.55
CA ALA A 29 -0.54 2.85 -9.33
C ALA A 29 -0.88 2.84 -10.82
N ALA A 30 -2.13 2.50 -11.16
CA ALA A 30 -2.63 2.56 -12.53
C ALA A 30 -2.61 4.00 -13.07
N TRP A 31 -3.10 4.97 -12.30
CA TRP A 31 -3.05 6.38 -12.68
C TRP A 31 -1.61 6.81 -13.01
N ARG A 32 -0.64 6.52 -12.13
CA ARG A 32 0.78 6.85 -12.33
C ARG A 32 1.35 6.16 -13.56
N HIS A 33 1.00 4.90 -13.78
CA HIS A 33 1.49 4.11 -14.91
C HIS A 33 1.04 4.71 -16.25
N PHE A 34 -0.23 5.11 -16.36
CA PHE A 34 -0.80 5.64 -17.61
C PHE A 34 -0.63 7.15 -17.79
N SER A 35 -0.56 7.93 -16.72
CA SER A 35 -0.38 9.39 -16.80
C SER A 35 1.03 9.79 -17.22
N ASN A 36 2.00 8.89 -17.06
CA ASN A 36 3.43 9.14 -17.18
C ASN A 36 3.92 10.34 -16.31
N THR A 37 3.17 10.73 -15.28
CA THR A 37 3.50 11.81 -14.35
C THR A 37 3.66 11.27 -12.93
N ASN A 38 4.70 11.69 -12.21
CA ASN A 38 5.00 11.14 -10.89
C ASN A 38 4.26 11.79 -9.71
N SER A 39 3.61 12.93 -9.95
CA SER A 39 3.06 13.72 -8.87
C SER A 39 1.84 14.49 -9.30
N PHE A 40 0.93 14.71 -8.36
CA PHE A 40 -0.17 15.66 -8.52
C PHE A 40 -0.22 16.65 -7.37
N LYS A 41 -0.87 17.79 -7.62
CA LYS A 41 -1.10 18.83 -6.62
C LYS A 41 -2.32 18.45 -5.78
N SER A 42 -2.15 18.37 -4.47
CA SER A 42 -3.24 18.15 -3.52
C SER A 42 -4.08 19.40 -3.32
N LEU A 43 -5.21 19.24 -2.60
CA LEU A 43 -6.18 20.33 -2.35
C LEU A 43 -5.59 21.50 -1.54
N ASP A 44 -4.64 21.20 -0.65
CA ASP A 44 -3.85 22.18 0.12
C ASP A 44 -2.66 22.75 -0.68
N GLY A 45 -2.51 22.36 -1.94
CA GLY A 45 -1.51 22.89 -2.86
C GLY A 45 -0.14 22.21 -2.79
N ASN A 46 0.04 21.21 -1.93
CA ASN A 46 1.28 20.43 -1.84
C ASN A 46 1.43 19.49 -3.05
N MET A 47 2.66 19.16 -3.42
CA MET A 47 2.91 18.14 -4.43
C MET A 47 3.01 16.77 -3.76
N ILE A 48 2.19 15.82 -4.20
CA ILE A 48 2.22 14.44 -3.71
C ILE A 48 3.00 13.59 -4.73
N ASP A 49 4.10 12.98 -4.29
CA ASP A 49 4.84 11.98 -5.07
C ASP A 49 4.19 10.61 -4.93
N ILE A 50 3.68 10.07 -6.03
CA ILE A 50 2.94 8.81 -6.05
C ILE A 50 3.85 7.61 -5.90
N SER A 51 5.05 7.67 -6.47
CA SER A 51 6.05 6.62 -6.27
C SER A 51 6.46 6.54 -4.79
N GLU A 52 6.57 7.68 -4.11
CA GLU A 52 6.86 7.71 -2.67
C GLU A 52 5.70 7.19 -1.83
N VAL A 53 4.46 7.57 -2.16
CA VAL A 53 3.27 7.07 -1.45
C VAL A 53 3.18 5.55 -1.56
N LEU A 54 3.33 4.99 -2.77
CA LEU A 54 3.33 3.53 -2.98
C LEU A 54 4.48 2.87 -2.22
N HIS A 55 5.70 3.39 -2.39
CA HIS A 55 6.89 2.87 -1.72
C HIS A 55 6.72 2.78 -0.20
N GLN A 56 6.33 3.89 0.44
CA GLN A 56 6.15 3.97 1.89
C GLN A 56 4.99 3.10 2.39
N SER A 57 3.92 3.00 1.61
CA SER A 57 2.75 2.17 1.98
C SER A 57 3.16 0.71 2.12
N PHE A 58 3.89 0.17 1.15
CA PHE A 58 4.37 -1.21 1.21
C PHE A 58 5.42 -1.46 2.29
N ILE A 59 6.41 -0.57 2.48
CA ILE A 59 7.42 -0.75 3.53
C ILE A 59 6.79 -0.76 4.91
N LYS A 60 5.91 0.21 5.18
CA LYS A 60 5.26 0.33 6.48
C LYS A 60 4.19 -0.74 6.69
N GLY A 61 3.56 -1.20 5.62
CA GLY A 61 2.52 -2.21 5.63
C GLY A 61 3.03 -3.63 5.79
N THR A 62 4.21 -3.94 5.26
CA THR A 62 4.80 -5.28 5.29
C THR A 62 5.83 -5.49 6.41
N ASN A 63 6.34 -4.42 7.02
CA ASN A 63 7.26 -4.52 8.16
C ASN A 63 6.51 -4.83 9.47
N LYS A 64 6.75 -6.00 10.07
CA LYS A 64 6.15 -6.44 11.34
C LYS A 64 6.39 -5.51 12.54
N THR A 65 7.49 -4.75 12.52
CA THR A 65 7.80 -3.80 13.61
C THR A 65 7.14 -2.43 13.41
N SER A 66 6.50 -2.21 12.26
CA SER A 66 5.83 -0.95 11.94
C SER A 66 4.50 -0.83 12.70
N PRO A 67 4.19 0.32 13.30
CA PRO A 67 2.85 0.59 13.84
C PRO A 67 1.73 0.45 12.81
N SER A 68 2.06 0.60 11.52
CA SER A 68 1.16 0.47 10.37
C SER A 68 1.22 -0.89 9.69
N TYR A 69 1.82 -1.90 10.34
CA TYR A 69 1.84 -3.26 9.82
C TYR A 69 0.43 -3.78 9.57
N TRP A 70 0.19 -4.38 8.40
CA TRP A 70 -1.12 -4.89 7.98
C TRP A 70 -1.51 -6.20 8.69
N GLY A 71 -0.58 -6.81 9.41
CA GLY A 71 -0.79 -8.04 10.16
C GLY A 71 -0.55 -9.30 9.34
N ASP A 72 -0.49 -10.44 10.03
CA ASP A 72 -0.38 -11.76 9.41
C ASP A 72 -1.77 -12.26 8.97
N ILE A 73 -1.82 -13.06 7.90
CA ILE A 73 -3.05 -13.74 7.44
C ILE A 73 -3.28 -14.95 8.35
N ASP A 74 -4.42 -14.97 9.06
CA ASP A 74 -4.74 -16.04 10.02
C ASP A 74 -5.96 -16.84 9.55
N GLY A 75 -5.72 -18.05 9.02
CA GLY A 75 -6.76 -19.00 8.58
C GLY A 75 -7.34 -18.72 7.17
N ASP A 76 -8.17 -19.64 6.70
CA ASP A 76 -8.58 -19.73 5.28
C ASP A 76 -9.65 -18.71 4.86
N SER A 77 -10.23 -17.96 5.81
CA SER A 77 -11.29 -16.98 5.54
C SER A 77 -10.94 -15.57 6.03
N ASP A 78 -9.64 -15.28 6.19
CA ASP A 78 -9.22 -13.93 6.55
C ASP A 78 -9.48 -12.97 5.37
N HIS A 79 -10.25 -11.91 5.63
CA HIS A 79 -10.53 -10.83 4.68
C HIS A 79 -9.24 -10.24 4.07
N ARG A 80 -8.11 -10.32 4.81
CA ARG A 80 -6.78 -9.95 4.34
C ARG A 80 -6.34 -10.65 3.05
N ILE A 81 -6.86 -11.83 2.74
CA ILE A 81 -6.57 -12.54 1.49
C ILE A 81 -7.11 -11.76 0.29
N CYS A 82 -8.35 -11.27 0.37
CA CYS A 82 -8.94 -10.44 -0.69
C CYS A 82 -8.14 -9.14 -0.86
N GLU A 83 -7.79 -8.51 0.25
CA GLU A 83 -7.05 -7.24 0.24
C GLU A 83 -5.58 -7.43 -0.23
N ALA A 84 -4.99 -8.60 -0.01
CA ALA A 84 -3.66 -8.95 -0.51
C ALA A 84 -3.61 -9.04 -2.04
N ALA A 85 -4.68 -9.48 -2.70
CA ALA A 85 -4.75 -9.52 -4.16
C ALA A 85 -4.67 -8.11 -4.77
N ASP A 86 -5.38 -7.15 -4.17
CA ASP A 86 -5.30 -5.75 -4.60
C ASP A 86 -3.90 -5.16 -4.35
N LEU A 87 -3.29 -5.46 -3.20
CA LEU A 87 -1.92 -5.05 -2.90
C LEU A 87 -0.90 -5.65 -3.89
N ALA A 88 -1.08 -6.91 -4.31
CA ALA A 88 -0.28 -7.56 -5.34
C ALA A 88 -0.41 -6.87 -6.69
N LEU A 89 -1.64 -6.55 -7.09
CA LEU A 89 -1.91 -5.83 -8.33
C LEU A 89 -1.24 -4.45 -8.33
N ALA A 90 -1.37 -3.70 -7.23
CA ALA A 90 -0.73 -2.39 -7.08
C ALA A 90 0.80 -2.49 -7.19
N LEU A 91 1.41 -3.50 -6.57
CA LEU A 91 2.85 -3.73 -6.65
C LEU A 91 3.29 -4.12 -8.05
N TRP A 92 2.54 -4.99 -8.72
CA TRP A 92 2.85 -5.43 -10.09
C TRP A 92 2.80 -4.27 -11.08
N ILE A 93 1.79 -3.42 -11.03
CA ILE A 93 1.66 -2.22 -11.87
C ILE A 93 2.82 -1.23 -11.62
N SER A 94 3.26 -1.12 -10.37
CA SER A 94 4.25 -0.13 -9.94
C SER A 94 5.70 -0.63 -9.90
N LYS A 95 5.95 -1.89 -10.25
CA LYS A 95 7.25 -2.55 -10.07
C LYS A 95 8.43 -1.78 -10.68
N ASP A 96 8.25 -1.17 -11.85
CA ASP A 96 9.36 -0.55 -12.58
C ASP A 96 9.91 0.71 -11.89
N TYR A 97 9.12 1.35 -11.01
CA TYR A 97 9.50 2.58 -10.30
C TYR A 97 9.45 2.45 -8.77
N VAL A 98 8.79 1.44 -8.22
CA VAL A 98 8.72 1.17 -6.77
C VAL A 98 9.64 0.02 -6.37
N TRP A 99 9.56 -1.14 -7.05
CA TRP A 99 10.30 -2.34 -6.65
C TRP A 99 11.82 -2.19 -6.73
N VAL A 100 12.29 -1.40 -7.69
CA VAL A 100 13.72 -1.09 -7.89
C VAL A 100 14.32 -0.32 -6.73
N ARG A 101 13.49 0.34 -5.91
CA ARG A 101 13.91 1.16 -4.77
C ARG A 101 14.10 0.35 -3.49
N TYR A 102 13.55 -0.86 -3.42
CA TYR A 102 13.66 -1.72 -2.24
C TYR A 102 15.02 -2.41 -2.15
N THR A 103 15.58 -2.39 -0.94
CA THR A 103 16.73 -3.20 -0.56
C THR A 103 16.40 -4.69 -0.62
N ILE A 104 17.44 -5.52 -0.66
CA ILE A 104 17.27 -6.99 -0.62
C ILE A 104 16.50 -7.41 0.64
N THR A 105 16.79 -6.79 1.79
CA THR A 105 16.10 -7.04 3.05
C THR A 105 14.61 -6.71 2.95
N GLU A 106 14.24 -5.54 2.42
CA GLU A 106 12.84 -5.15 2.30
C GLU A 106 12.05 -6.06 1.35
N LYS A 107 12.68 -6.54 0.27
CA LYS A 107 12.06 -7.50 -0.66
C LYS A 107 11.67 -8.81 0.02
N THR A 108 12.33 -9.19 1.11
CA THR A 108 11.95 -10.40 1.87
C THR A 108 10.60 -10.26 2.60
N ASN A 109 10.12 -9.03 2.82
CA ASN A 109 8.83 -8.78 3.46
C ASN A 109 7.64 -9.08 2.54
N PHE A 110 7.86 -9.19 1.22
CA PHE A 110 6.80 -9.38 0.21
C PHE A 110 6.49 -10.86 -0.10
N ARG A 111 6.99 -11.82 0.70
CA ARG A 111 6.81 -13.27 0.46
C ARG A 111 5.35 -13.79 0.49
N LEU A 112 4.39 -12.92 0.81
CA LEU A 112 2.96 -13.22 0.87
C LEU A 112 2.15 -12.53 -0.24
N VAL A 113 2.84 -11.91 -1.21
CA VAL A 113 2.25 -11.16 -2.32
C VAL A 113 2.75 -11.74 -3.64
#